data_AF-A0A6I9XSE9-F1
#
_entry.id   AF-A0A6I9XSE9-F1
#
_cell.length_a   1.000
_cell.length_b   1.000
_cell.length_c   1.000
_cell.angle_alpha   90.00
_cell.angle_beta   90.00
_cell.angle_gamma   90.00
#
_symmetry.space_group_name_H-M   'P 1'
#
loop_
_entity.id
_entity.type
_entity.pdbx_description
1 polymer ?
#
loop_
_entity_poly.entity_id
_entity_poly.type
_entity_poly.pdbx_seq_one_letter_code
_entity_poly.pdbx_strand_id
1 'polypeptide(L)'
;SFDPVFDQKPHYALLKELFIQIFSTPQYHPRSQPFVDHVFAFSIADERIWFRNYQIIEEDGALVEIGPRFVLNLIKIFQGSFGGQTLYQNPHYQSPNMHRRELRLALVAKFREKQNMKQLQKLKSKEDQALIPKDPTEEVFETPAEEKPVEIELVRPEPKMRLKKKKKKVHQRQRKWKRKIGRIGVQN
;
A
#
# COMPACT_ATOMS: atom_id res chain seq x y z
N SER A 1 -21.32 27.28 -3.94
CA SER A 1 -20.30 28.07 -3.24
C SER A 1 -18.92 27.60 -3.68
N PHE A 2 -18.04 28.54 -4.03
CA PHE A 2 -16.66 28.29 -4.43
C PHE A 2 -15.70 29.02 -3.50
N ASP A 3 -14.58 28.38 -3.21
CA ASP A 3 -13.46 28.96 -2.49
C ASP A 3 -12.77 30.07 -3.33
N PRO A 4 -12.40 31.24 -2.76
CA PRO A 4 -11.63 32.27 -3.46
C PRO A 4 -10.33 31.79 -4.12
N VAL A 5 -9.77 30.65 -3.67
CA VAL A 5 -8.59 30.03 -4.29
C VAL A 5 -8.82 29.68 -5.76
N PHE A 6 -10.08 29.45 -6.19
CA PHE A 6 -10.39 29.14 -7.58
C PHE A 6 -10.03 30.29 -8.55
N ASP A 7 -10.05 31.54 -8.09
CA ASP A 7 -9.80 32.71 -8.94
C ASP A 7 -8.28 33.03 -9.05
N GLN A 8 -7.44 32.37 -8.25
CA GLN A 8 -5.99 32.66 -8.21
C GLN A 8 -5.20 32.02 -9.36
N LYS A 9 -5.58 30.81 -9.78
CA LYS A 9 -4.87 30.05 -10.84
C LYS A 9 -5.78 29.85 -12.06
N PRO A 10 -5.27 30.00 -13.29
CA PRO A 10 -6.09 29.94 -14.50
C PRO A 10 -6.76 28.58 -14.72
N HIS A 11 -6.09 27.48 -14.33
CA HIS A 11 -6.68 26.14 -14.44
C HIS A 11 -7.82 25.93 -13.44
N TYR A 12 -7.80 26.56 -12.28
CA TYR A 12 -8.91 26.50 -11.34
C TYR A 12 -10.05 27.42 -11.78
N ALA A 13 -9.75 28.60 -12.32
CA ALA A 13 -10.78 29.49 -12.87
C ALA A 13 -11.56 28.80 -14.02
N LEU A 14 -10.86 28.09 -14.91
CA LEU A 14 -11.50 27.27 -15.95
C LEU A 14 -12.41 26.20 -15.34
N LEU A 15 -11.92 25.47 -14.33
CA LEU A 15 -12.73 24.45 -13.65
C LEU A 15 -13.96 25.04 -12.95
N LYS A 16 -13.84 26.23 -12.37
CA LYS A 16 -14.97 26.94 -11.75
C LYS A 16 -16.08 27.20 -12.76
N GLU A 17 -15.74 27.76 -13.93
CA GLU A 17 -16.71 27.98 -15.02
C GLU A 17 -17.32 26.67 -15.52
N LEU A 18 -16.51 25.63 -15.67
CA LEU A 18 -17.00 24.30 -16.07
C LEU A 18 -17.99 23.72 -15.05
N PHE A 19 -17.70 23.83 -13.75
CA PHE A 19 -18.59 23.32 -12.72
C PHE A 19 -19.89 24.12 -12.62
N ILE A 20 -19.84 25.43 -12.84
CA ILE A 20 -21.06 26.25 -12.97
C ILE A 20 -21.91 25.69 -14.10
N GLN A 21 -21.34 25.49 -15.30
CA GLN A 21 -22.11 24.96 -16.44
C GLN A 21 -22.68 23.56 -16.22
N ILE A 22 -21.95 22.68 -15.51
CA ILE A 22 -22.39 21.29 -15.26
C ILE A 22 -23.46 21.21 -14.18
N PHE A 23 -23.28 21.93 -13.07
CA PHE A 23 -24.10 21.78 -11.87
C PHE A 23 -25.18 22.85 -11.72
N SER A 24 -25.12 23.96 -12.45
CA SER A 24 -26.17 24.97 -12.44
C SER A 24 -27.36 24.54 -13.28
N THR A 25 -28.55 24.81 -12.76
CA THR A 25 -29.79 24.71 -13.51
C THR A 25 -29.92 25.94 -14.43
N PRO A 26 -30.16 25.76 -15.74
CA PRO A 26 -30.38 26.90 -16.62
C PRO A 26 -31.67 27.62 -16.23
N GLN A 27 -31.69 28.93 -16.47
CA GLN A 27 -32.88 29.75 -16.25
C GLN A 27 -34.04 29.22 -17.11
N TYR A 28 -35.23 29.08 -16.51
CA TYR A 28 -36.44 28.57 -17.15
C TYR A 28 -36.39 27.09 -17.59
N HIS A 29 -35.67 26.25 -16.86
CA HIS A 29 -35.77 24.82 -17.08
C HIS A 29 -37.21 24.32 -16.78
N PRO A 30 -37.85 23.53 -17.65
CA PRO A 30 -39.27 23.16 -17.48
C PRO A 30 -39.56 22.34 -16.22
N ARG A 31 -38.53 21.79 -15.58
CA ARG A 31 -38.60 21.06 -14.31
C ARG A 31 -37.95 21.79 -13.13
N SER A 32 -37.53 23.05 -13.29
CA SER A 32 -36.98 23.81 -12.17
C SER A 32 -38.09 24.21 -11.21
N GLN A 33 -37.85 24.00 -9.93
CA GLN A 33 -38.69 24.52 -8.86
C GLN A 33 -38.22 25.93 -8.46
N PRO A 34 -39.10 26.79 -7.94
CA PRO A 34 -38.78 28.19 -7.63
C PRO A 34 -37.96 28.38 -6.34
N PHE A 35 -37.59 27.30 -5.66
CA PHE A 35 -36.88 27.31 -4.37
C PHE A 35 -35.48 26.72 -4.49
N VAL A 36 -34.61 27.13 -3.57
CA VAL A 36 -33.23 26.65 -3.48
C VAL A 36 -33.14 25.71 -2.28
N ASP A 37 -33.21 24.41 -2.54
CA ASP A 37 -33.11 23.39 -1.48
C ASP A 37 -31.67 23.03 -1.14
N HIS A 38 -30.77 23.09 -2.13
CA HIS A 38 -29.45 22.49 -2.05
C HIS A 38 -28.34 23.48 -2.40
N VAL A 39 -27.23 23.37 -1.66
CA VAL A 39 -26.01 24.13 -1.90
C VAL A 39 -24.85 23.15 -2.13
N PHE A 40 -24.22 23.26 -3.29
CA PHE A 40 -22.95 22.59 -3.55
C PHE A 40 -21.79 23.47 -3.09
N ALA A 41 -20.87 22.90 -2.32
CA ALA A 41 -19.66 23.56 -1.87
C ALA A 41 -18.43 22.89 -2.48
N PHE A 42 -17.61 23.70 -3.14
CA PHE A 42 -16.34 23.31 -3.71
C PHE A 42 -15.22 24.01 -2.94
N SER A 43 -14.39 23.23 -2.25
CA SER A 43 -13.21 23.76 -1.55
C SER A 43 -11.92 23.12 -2.07
N ILE A 44 -10.83 23.88 -2.07
CA ILE A 44 -9.52 23.36 -2.50
C ILE A 44 -8.68 23.12 -1.25
N ALA A 45 -8.29 21.86 -1.04
CA ALA A 45 -7.35 21.47 0.01
C ALA A 45 -6.43 20.38 -0.51
N ASP A 46 -5.13 20.48 -0.21
CA ASP A 46 -4.07 19.60 -0.72
C ASP A 46 -4.07 19.48 -2.26
N GLU A 47 -4.32 20.58 -2.95
CA GLU A 47 -4.44 20.66 -4.43
C GLU A 47 -5.55 19.78 -5.02
N ARG A 48 -6.45 19.29 -4.17
CA ARG A 48 -7.63 18.51 -4.53
C ARG A 48 -8.88 19.32 -4.27
N ILE A 49 -9.89 19.07 -5.09
CA ILE A 49 -11.17 19.74 -5.01
C ILE A 49 -12.12 18.84 -4.23
N TRP A 50 -12.58 19.32 -3.09
CA TRP A 50 -13.56 18.65 -2.26
C TRP A 50 -14.95 19.10 -2.66
N PHE A 51 -15.81 18.13 -2.94
CA PHE A 51 -17.22 18.36 -3.21
C PHE A 51 -18.06 17.98 -1.99
N ARG A 52 -18.97 18.87 -1.62
CA ARG A 52 -19.99 18.64 -0.59
C ARG A 52 -21.34 19.15 -1.04
N ASN A 53 -22.39 18.45 -0.62
CA ASN A 53 -23.79 18.80 -0.86
C ASN A 53 -24.48 19.01 0.49
N TYR A 54 -25.06 20.19 0.65
CA TYR A 54 -25.83 20.60 1.82
C TYR A 54 -27.29 20.85 1.44
N GLN A 55 -28.23 20.44 2.30
CA GLN A 55 -29.60 20.93 2.29
C GLN A 55 -29.70 22.18 3.14
N ILE A 56 -30.52 23.13 2.71
CA ILE A 56 -30.96 24.25 3.53
C ILE A 56 -32.18 23.80 4.35
N ILE A 57 -32.11 23.97 5.67
CA ILE A 57 -33.26 23.80 6.57
C ILE A 57 -33.94 25.17 6.73
N GLU A 58 -35.23 25.22 6.38
CA GLU A 58 -36.00 26.47 6.24
C GLU A 58 -36.17 27.27 7.54
N GLU A 59 -36.07 26.62 8.72
CA GLU A 59 -36.42 27.26 10.00
C GLU A 59 -35.31 28.18 10.55
N ASP A 60 -34.03 27.86 10.32
CA ASP A 60 -32.89 28.59 10.90
C ASP A 60 -31.76 28.91 9.88
N GLY A 61 -31.93 28.55 8.61
CA GLY A 61 -30.86 28.63 7.60
C GLY A 61 -29.68 27.68 7.89
N ALA A 62 -29.90 26.70 8.77
CA ALA A 62 -28.93 25.67 9.08
C ALA A 62 -28.69 24.76 7.85
N LEU A 63 -27.44 24.33 7.67
CA LEU A 63 -27.03 23.48 6.57
C LEU A 63 -26.77 22.05 7.06
N VAL A 64 -27.42 21.06 6.46
CA VAL A 64 -27.20 19.64 6.78
C VAL A 64 -26.57 18.92 5.58
N GLU A 65 -25.51 18.15 5.83
CA GLU A 65 -24.86 17.33 4.79
C GLU A 65 -25.77 16.15 4.40
N ILE A 66 -26.30 16.15 3.18
CA ILE A 66 -27.02 14.99 2.61
C ILE A 66 -26.05 14.07 1.86
N GLY A 67 -25.09 14.67 1.13
CA GLY A 67 -24.24 13.98 0.16
C GLY A 67 -24.77 14.08 -1.29
N PRO A 68 -24.05 13.54 -2.29
CA PRO A 68 -22.81 12.76 -2.20
C PRO A 68 -21.59 13.60 -1.81
N ARG A 69 -20.55 12.93 -1.29
CA ARG A 69 -19.26 13.53 -0.96
C ARG A 69 -18.16 12.84 -1.77
N PHE A 70 -17.37 13.63 -2.50
CA PHE A 70 -16.22 13.11 -3.22
C PHE A 70 -15.10 14.13 -3.33
N VAL A 71 -13.93 13.65 -3.75
CA VAL A 71 -12.74 14.46 -3.94
C VAL A 71 -12.26 14.27 -5.37
N LEU A 72 -12.09 15.36 -6.09
CA LEU A 72 -11.54 15.39 -7.44
C LEU A 72 -10.08 15.79 -7.40
N ASN A 73 -9.27 15.15 -8.23
CA ASN A 73 -7.89 15.55 -8.46
C ASN A 73 -7.73 15.83 -9.96
N LEU A 74 -7.29 17.04 -10.30
CA LEU A 74 -7.07 17.44 -11.68
C LEU A 74 -5.90 16.64 -12.26
N ILE A 75 -6.13 15.95 -13.37
CA ILE A 75 -5.10 15.13 -14.04
C ILE A 75 -4.47 15.92 -15.17
N LYS A 76 -5.27 16.22 -16.20
CA LYS A 76 -4.86 16.94 -17.42
C LYS A 76 -6.04 17.76 -17.98
N ILE A 77 -5.72 18.83 -18.69
CA ILE A 77 -6.67 19.63 -19.48
C ILE A 77 -6.22 19.55 -20.94
N PHE A 78 -7.16 19.21 -21.82
CA PHE A 78 -6.95 19.15 -23.26
C PHE A 78 -7.60 20.35 -23.95
N GLN A 79 -7.06 20.75 -25.09
CA GLN A 79 -7.59 21.88 -25.87
C GLN A 79 -8.97 21.61 -26.49
N GLY A 80 -9.25 20.36 -26.90
CA GLY A 80 -10.46 19.98 -27.59
C GLY A 80 -11.37 19.06 -26.77
N SER A 81 -12.51 18.71 -27.37
CA SER A 81 -13.43 17.72 -26.80
C SER A 81 -12.81 16.33 -26.89
N PHE A 82 -12.54 15.71 -25.75
CA PHE A 82 -11.94 14.36 -25.61
C PHE A 82 -10.58 14.16 -26.30
N GLY A 83 -9.91 15.21 -26.76
CA GLY A 83 -8.63 15.11 -27.48
C GLY A 83 -7.95 16.45 -27.72
N GLY A 84 -6.83 16.41 -28.43
CA GLY A 84 -6.01 17.59 -28.73
C GLY A 84 -4.78 17.74 -27.83
N GLN A 85 -4.11 18.88 -27.96
CA GLN A 85 -2.89 19.17 -27.21
C GLN A 85 -3.19 19.28 -25.70
N THR A 86 -2.25 18.82 -24.87
CA THR A 86 -2.35 18.96 -23.41
C THR A 86 -1.98 20.39 -23.03
N LEU A 87 -2.95 21.16 -22.54
CA LEU A 87 -2.75 22.55 -22.10
C LEU A 87 -2.22 22.62 -20.66
N TYR A 88 -2.65 21.69 -19.82
CA TYR A 88 -2.23 21.60 -18.43
C TYR A 88 -2.06 20.14 -18.03
N GLN A 89 -1.00 19.86 -17.27
CA GLN A 89 -0.78 18.57 -16.64
C GLN A 89 -0.39 18.79 -15.19
N ASN A 90 -1.07 18.10 -14.28
CA ASN A 90 -0.76 18.20 -12.86
C ASN A 90 0.53 17.41 -12.53
N PRO A 91 1.61 18.06 -12.03
CA PRO A 91 2.83 17.37 -11.64
C PRO A 91 2.68 16.54 -10.37
N HIS A 92 1.72 16.88 -9.50
CA HIS A 92 1.49 16.20 -8.22
C HIS A 92 0.56 14.99 -8.33
N TYR A 93 -0.07 14.79 -9.49
CA TYR A 93 -0.95 13.63 -9.71
C TYR A 93 -0.14 12.36 -9.99
N GLN A 94 -0.18 11.41 -9.05
CA GLN A 94 0.27 10.04 -9.27
C GLN A 94 -0.93 9.13 -9.53
N SER A 95 -0.90 8.38 -10.64
CA SER A 95 -1.96 7.41 -10.91
C SER A 95 -1.89 6.24 -9.93
N PRO A 96 -3.04 5.68 -9.49
CA PRO A 96 -3.05 4.53 -8.58
C PRO A 96 -2.31 3.31 -9.15
N ASN A 97 -2.30 3.16 -10.49
CA ASN A 97 -1.58 2.09 -11.17
C ASN A 97 -0.06 2.30 -11.12
N MET A 98 0.40 3.54 -11.28
CA MET A 98 1.82 3.88 -11.10
C MET A 98 2.26 3.64 -9.66
N HIS A 99 1.46 4.08 -8.68
CA HIS A 99 1.74 3.84 -7.26
C HIS A 99 1.85 2.34 -6.93
N ARG A 100 0.89 1.53 -7.41
CA ARG A 100 0.93 0.06 -7.25
C ARG A 100 2.14 -0.57 -7.94
N ARG A 101 2.53 -0.04 -9.11
CA ARG A 101 3.72 -0.50 -9.84
C ARG A 101 5.00 -0.18 -9.06
N GLU A 102 5.13 1.01 -8.51
CA GLU A 102 6.30 1.41 -7.71
C GLU A 102 6.46 0.54 -6.46
N LEU A 103 5.36 0.27 -5.74
CA LEU A 103 5.39 -0.66 -4.60
C LEU A 103 5.87 -2.05 -5.02
N ARG A 104 5.40 -2.56 -6.17
CA ARG A 104 5.87 -3.86 -6.70
C ARG A 104 7.36 -3.81 -7.07
N LEU A 105 7.80 -2.75 -7.74
CA LEU A 105 9.20 -2.58 -8.13
C LEU A 105 10.12 -2.50 -6.89
N ALA A 106 9.72 -1.78 -5.85
CA ALA A 106 10.47 -1.70 -4.60
C ALA A 106 10.56 -3.07 -3.90
N LEU A 107 9.50 -3.87 -3.93
CA LEU A 107 9.53 -5.24 -3.40
C LEU A 107 10.46 -6.16 -4.22
N VAL A 108 10.42 -6.06 -5.55
CA VAL A 108 11.29 -6.81 -6.45
C VAL A 108 12.75 -6.41 -6.26
N ALA A 109 13.05 -5.12 -6.10
CA ALA A 109 14.39 -4.61 -5.85
C ALA A 109 14.98 -5.18 -4.55
N LYS A 110 14.22 -5.10 -3.44
CA LYS A 110 14.61 -5.71 -2.16
C LYS A 110 14.88 -7.22 -2.27
N PHE A 111 14.06 -7.92 -3.06
CA PHE A 111 14.27 -9.34 -3.31
C PHE A 111 15.55 -9.58 -4.12
N ARG A 112 15.81 -8.79 -5.16
CA ARG A 112 17.02 -8.86 -5.98
C ARG A 112 18.28 -8.59 -5.18
N GLU A 113 18.28 -7.55 -4.34
CA GLU A 113 19.40 -7.23 -3.43
C GLU A 113 19.72 -8.41 -2.50
N LYS A 114 18.69 -9.05 -1.94
CA LYS A 114 18.87 -10.24 -1.10
C LYS A 114 19.49 -11.41 -1.87
N GLN A 115 19.13 -11.61 -3.14
CA GLN A 115 19.74 -12.65 -3.98
C GLN A 115 21.19 -12.30 -4.32
N ASN A 116 21.48 -11.05 -4.67
CA ASN A 116 22.84 -10.59 -4.96
C ASN A 116 23.76 -10.77 -3.74
N MET A 117 23.29 -10.42 -2.52
CA MET A 117 24.06 -10.64 -1.29
C MET A 117 24.36 -12.13 -1.05
N LYS A 118 23.39 -13.02 -1.31
CA LYS A 118 23.63 -14.48 -1.20
C LYS A 118 24.66 -14.96 -2.22
N GLN A 119 24.64 -14.44 -3.45
CA GLN A 119 25.63 -14.77 -4.46
C GLN A 119 27.01 -14.26 -4.07
N LEU A 120 27.11 -13.02 -3.59
CA LEU A 120 28.36 -12.43 -3.12
C LEU A 120 28.97 -13.23 -1.96
N GLN A 121 28.15 -13.67 -0.99
CA GLN A 121 28.62 -14.53 0.10
C GLN A 121 29.17 -15.88 -0.40
N LYS A 122 28.52 -16.49 -1.40
CA LYS A 122 29.01 -17.74 -2.01
C LYS A 122 30.33 -17.54 -2.76
N LEU A 123 30.51 -16.40 -3.43
CA LEU A 123 31.76 -16.07 -4.11
C LEU A 123 32.88 -15.87 -3.09
N LYS A 124 32.66 -15.06 -2.05
CA LYS A 124 33.62 -14.88 -0.95
C LYS A 124 34.01 -16.21 -0.30
N SER A 125 33.04 -17.05 0.03
CA SER A 125 33.32 -18.38 0.60
C SER A 125 34.12 -19.30 -0.33
N LYS A 126 34.03 -19.12 -1.65
CA LYS A 126 34.85 -19.86 -2.63
C LYS A 126 36.25 -19.27 -2.76
N GLU A 127 36.37 -17.94 -2.73
CA GLU A 127 37.65 -17.23 -2.71
C GLU A 127 38.44 -17.57 -1.45
N ASP A 128 37.80 -17.56 -0.27
CA ASP A 128 38.42 -17.95 1.00
C ASP A 128 38.82 -19.44 1.05
N GLN A 129 38.21 -20.28 0.19
CA GLN A 129 38.60 -21.69 0.02
C GLN A 129 39.86 -21.84 -0.84
N ALA A 130 40.22 -20.83 -1.63
CA ALA A 130 41.46 -20.85 -2.37
C ALA A 130 42.59 -20.40 -1.44
N LEU A 131 43.52 -21.33 -1.18
CA LEU A 131 44.84 -21.07 -0.58
C LEU A 131 44.90 -21.02 0.96
N ILE A 132 44.25 -21.96 1.66
CA ILE A 132 44.86 -22.43 2.91
C ILE A 132 46.05 -23.31 2.47
N PRO A 133 47.32 -22.93 2.74
CA PRO A 133 48.44 -23.81 2.48
C PRO A 133 48.20 -25.12 3.22
N LYS A 134 48.29 -26.26 2.54
CA LYS A 134 48.20 -27.56 3.21
C LYS A 134 49.25 -27.62 4.31
N ASP A 135 48.82 -27.83 5.54
CA ASP A 135 49.72 -27.98 6.68
C ASP A 135 50.50 -29.30 6.48
N PRO A 136 51.84 -29.26 6.41
CA PRO A 136 52.67 -30.46 6.23
C PRO A 136 52.54 -31.46 7.39
N THR A 137 51.97 -31.07 8.53
CA THR A 137 51.78 -31.92 9.71
C THR A 137 50.48 -32.73 9.67
N GLU A 138 49.57 -32.51 8.68
CA GLU A 138 48.31 -33.28 8.60
C GLU A 138 48.53 -34.79 8.41
N GLU A 139 49.60 -35.21 7.72
CA GLU A 139 49.94 -36.63 7.50
C GLU A 139 50.35 -37.35 8.79
N VAL A 140 50.74 -36.63 9.85
CA VAL A 140 51.27 -37.22 11.09
C VAL A 140 50.18 -37.93 11.91
N PHE A 141 48.92 -37.58 11.69
CA PHE A 141 47.78 -38.12 12.45
C PHE A 141 46.88 -39.08 11.65
N GLU A 142 47.29 -39.48 10.44
CA GLU A 142 46.65 -40.60 9.72
C GLU A 142 47.03 -41.95 10.36
N THR A 143 46.51 -42.21 11.55
CA THR A 143 46.52 -43.57 12.09
C THR A 143 45.58 -44.43 11.24
N PRO A 144 45.99 -45.59 10.71
CA PRO A 144 45.10 -46.50 10.02
C PRO A 144 43.96 -46.86 10.96
N ALA A 145 42.74 -46.41 10.64
CA ALA A 145 41.58 -46.74 11.45
C ALA A 145 41.37 -48.25 11.36
N GLU A 146 41.39 -48.94 12.50
CA GLU A 146 40.92 -50.34 12.58
C GLU A 146 39.53 -50.41 11.93
N GLU A 147 39.34 -51.36 11.01
CA GLU A 147 38.06 -51.61 10.35
C GLU A 147 37.01 -51.90 11.42
N LYS A 148 36.18 -50.89 11.71
CA LYS A 148 35.03 -51.09 12.58
C LYS A 148 34.15 -52.19 11.98
N PRO A 149 33.71 -53.18 12.77
CA PRO A 149 32.88 -54.27 12.26
C PRO A 149 31.66 -53.72 11.55
N VAL A 150 31.41 -54.24 10.34
CA VAL A 150 30.38 -53.81 9.38
C VAL A 150 28.96 -54.13 9.85
N GLU A 151 28.78 -54.65 11.07
CA GLU A 151 27.46 -54.95 11.62
C GLU A 151 26.77 -53.66 12.08
N ILE A 152 26.35 -52.89 11.09
CA ILE A 152 25.46 -51.75 11.21
C ILE A 152 24.10 -52.34 11.57
N GLU A 153 23.63 -52.13 12.79
CA GLU A 153 22.23 -52.34 13.12
C GLU A 153 21.37 -51.49 12.17
N LEU A 154 20.74 -52.14 11.18
CA LEU A 154 19.82 -51.53 10.20
C LEU A 154 18.56 -50.93 10.86
N VAL A 155 18.38 -51.14 12.16
CA VAL A 155 17.24 -50.64 12.91
C VAL A 155 17.53 -49.21 13.35
N ARG A 156 16.87 -48.26 12.67
CA ARG A 156 16.88 -46.86 13.04
C ARG A 156 16.49 -46.73 14.52
N PRO A 157 17.35 -46.18 15.40
CA PRO A 157 17.03 -46.05 16.82
C PRO A 157 15.76 -45.21 16.96
N GLU A 158 14.87 -45.64 17.87
CA GLU A 158 13.57 -44.98 18.00
C GLU A 158 13.74 -43.47 18.24
N PRO A 159 12.98 -42.63 17.52
CA PRO A 159 13.08 -41.20 17.68
C PRO A 159 12.69 -40.83 19.11
N LYS A 160 13.68 -40.42 19.93
CA LYS A 160 13.43 -39.88 21.27
C LYS A 160 12.32 -38.84 21.18
N MET A 161 11.17 -39.13 21.79
CA MET A 161 10.01 -38.23 21.77
C MET A 161 10.44 -36.88 22.33
N ARG A 162 10.59 -35.86 21.47
CA ARG A 162 10.92 -34.49 21.89
C ARG A 162 9.72 -33.87 22.61
N LEU A 163 9.52 -34.23 23.87
CA LEU A 163 8.51 -33.70 24.79
C LEU A 163 8.52 -32.16 24.82
N LYS A 164 9.71 -31.54 24.64
CA LYS A 164 9.88 -30.08 24.64
C LYS A 164 9.22 -29.36 23.44
N LYS A 165 9.08 -29.98 22.26
CA LYS A 165 8.45 -29.33 21.08
C LYS A 165 6.92 -29.31 21.17
N LYS A 166 6.29 -30.36 21.74
CA LYS A 166 4.83 -30.38 21.97
C LYS A 166 4.40 -29.35 23.01
N LYS A 167 5.12 -29.21 24.14
CA LYS A 167 4.82 -28.20 25.18
C LYS A 167 4.86 -26.75 24.62
N LYS A 168 5.86 -26.39 23.81
CA LYS A 168 5.94 -25.06 23.17
C LYS A 168 4.77 -24.76 22.23
N LYS A 169 4.32 -25.74 21.43
CA LYS A 169 3.17 -25.55 20.52
C LYS A 169 1.84 -25.40 21.27
N VAL A 170 1.63 -26.14 22.35
CA VAL A 170 0.43 -26.03 23.21
C VAL A 170 0.37 -24.65 23.87
N HIS A 171 1.50 -24.18 24.43
CA HIS A 171 1.56 -22.87 25.08
C HIS A 171 1.35 -21.70 24.12
N GLN A 172 1.80 -21.83 22.85
CA GLN A 172 1.51 -20.86 21.79
C GLN A 172 0.02 -20.85 21.38
N ARG A 173 -0.63 -22.01 21.31
CA ARG A 173 -2.08 -22.11 21.02
C ARG A 173 -2.93 -21.49 22.13
N GLN A 174 -2.61 -21.78 23.39
CA GLN A 174 -3.31 -21.18 24.55
C GLN A 174 -3.13 -19.66 24.59
N ARG A 175 -1.93 -19.13 24.31
CA ARG A 175 -1.68 -17.68 24.20
C ARG A 175 -2.51 -17.03 23.10
N LYS A 176 -2.62 -17.65 21.92
CA LYS A 176 -3.44 -17.13 20.81
C LYS A 176 -4.93 -17.14 21.16
N TRP A 177 -5.43 -18.18 21.82
CA TRP A 177 -6.83 -18.30 22.22
C TRP A 177 -7.20 -17.26 23.29
N LYS A 178 -6.37 -17.07 24.34
CA LYS A 178 -6.55 -16.00 25.33
C LYS A 178 -6.55 -14.60 24.70
N ARG A 179 -5.67 -14.33 23.73
CA ARG A 179 -5.67 -13.06 22.98
C ARG A 179 -6.92 -12.87 22.13
N LYS A 180 -7.54 -13.95 21.64
CA LYS A 180 -8.78 -13.89 20.85
C LYS A 180 -9.98 -13.60 21.75
N ILE A 181 -10.07 -14.23 22.92
CA ILE A 181 -11.11 -13.97 23.93
C ILE A 181 -11.02 -12.54 24.48
N GLY A 182 -9.81 -12.08 24.83
CA GLY A 182 -9.62 -10.71 25.32
C GLY A 182 -9.92 -9.62 24.29
N ARG A 183 -10.01 -9.95 22.99
CA ARG A 183 -10.49 -9.03 21.95
C ARG A 183 -12.01 -9.04 21.77
N ILE A 184 -12.68 -10.10 22.19
CA ILE A 184 -14.13 -10.27 22.07
C ILE A 184 -14.83 -9.69 23.31
N GLY A 185 -14.18 -9.67 24.47
CA GLY A 185 -14.73 -9.10 25.72
C GLY A 185 -14.57 -7.59 25.93
N VAL A 186 -14.22 -6.81 24.88
CA VAL A 186 -14.12 -5.33 24.95
C VAL A 186 -15.21 -4.67 24.08
N GLN A 187 -16.18 -5.44 23.61
CA GLN A 187 -17.41 -4.93 23.01
C GLN A 187 -18.59 -5.38 23.87
N ASN A 188 -18.76 -4.70 24.99
CA ASN A 188 -20.02 -4.43 25.69
C ASN A 188 -19.74 -3.30 26.69
#